data_AF-A0A1F9CYB9-F1
#
_entry.id   AF-A0A1F9CYB9-F1
#
_cell.length_a   1.000
_cell.length_b   1.000
_cell.length_c   1.000
_cell.angle_alpha   90.00
_cell.angle_beta   90.00
_cell.angle_gamma   90.00
#
_symmetry.space_group_name_H-M   'P 1'
#
loop_
_entity.id
_entity.type
_entity.pdbx_description
1 polymer ?
#
loop_
_entity_poly.entity_id
_entity_poly.type
_entity_poly.pdbx_seq_one_letter_code
_entity_poly.pdbx_strand_id
1 'polypeptide(L)' 'MPVSKELLEILACPKCKGDIFLNRKGDGLICKACHLLYPIKEDIPVMLIDEALPYQGEE' A
#
# COMPACT_ATOMS: atom_id res chain seq x y z
N MET A 1 -5.12 -27.85 -10.62
CA MET A 1 -4.70 -26.70 -11.43
C MET A 1 -3.85 -25.79 -10.54
N PRO A 2 -2.53 -25.70 -10.76
CA PRO A 2 -1.68 -24.89 -9.91
C PRO A 2 -1.86 -23.42 -10.32
N VAL A 3 -2.31 -22.58 -9.40
CA VAL A 3 -2.22 -21.13 -9.62
C VAL A 3 -0.73 -20.78 -9.53
N SER A 4 -0.16 -20.34 -10.66
CA SER A 4 1.24 -19.95 -10.76
C SER A 4 1.53 -18.85 -9.73
N LYS A 5 2.50 -19.11 -8.84
CA LYS A 5 2.94 -18.21 -7.77
C LYS A 5 3.48 -16.87 -8.28
N GLU A 6 3.88 -16.81 -9.55
CA GLU A 6 4.35 -15.61 -10.26
C GLU A 6 3.27 -14.52 -10.44
N LEU A 7 1.98 -14.80 -10.17
CA LEU A 7 0.89 -13.81 -10.21
C LEU A 7 0.66 -13.06 -8.89
N LEU A 8 1.36 -13.41 -7.80
CA LEU A 8 1.19 -12.84 -6.46
C LEU A 8 2.22 -11.75 -6.10
N GLU A 9 3.12 -11.42 -7.02
CA GLU A 9 4.34 -10.69 -6.73
C GLU A 9 4.41 -9.43 -7.60
N ILE A 10 4.30 -8.25 -6.96
CA ILE A 10 4.79 -6.90 -7.32
C ILE A 10 3.84 -5.91 -6.60
N LEU A 11 4.00 -5.77 -5.27
CA LEU A 11 3.46 -4.69 -4.43
C LEU A 11 1.98 -4.31 -4.63
N ALA A 12 1.07 -5.16 -4.16
CA ALA A 12 -0.36 -4.86 -4.09
C ALA A 12 -0.80 -4.57 -2.65
N CYS A 13 -1.78 -3.69 -2.47
CA CYS A 13 -2.31 -3.32 -1.15
C CYS A 13 -2.72 -4.57 -0.35
N PRO A 14 -2.32 -4.73 0.92
CA PRO A 14 -2.64 -5.94 1.70
C PRO A 14 -4.15 -6.12 1.93
N LYS A 15 -4.94 -5.04 1.83
CA LYS A 15 -6.39 -5.05 2.04
C LYS A 15 -7.19 -5.33 0.77
N CYS A 16 -6.90 -4.61 -0.32
CA CYS A 16 -7.67 -4.67 -1.57
C CYS A 16 -6.94 -5.36 -2.73
N LYS A 17 -5.65 -5.70 -2.58
CA LYS A 17 -4.78 -6.19 -3.66
C LYS A 17 -4.75 -5.31 -4.91
N GLY A 18 -5.09 -4.03 -4.75
CA GLY A 18 -5.00 -3.02 -5.80
C GLY A 18 -3.67 -2.27 -5.77
N ASP A 19 -3.49 -1.36 -6.70
CA ASP A 19 -2.28 -0.55 -6.83
C ASP A 19 -2.03 0.35 -5.61
N ILE A 20 -0.74 0.48 -5.27
CA ILE A 20 -0.23 1.41 -4.26
C ILE A 20 0.78 2.36 -4.92
N PHE A 21 0.80 3.59 -4.44
CA PHE A 21 1.60 4.69 -4.98
C PHE A 21 2.47 5.27 -3.88
N LEU A 22 3.74 5.54 -4.15
CA LEU A 22 4.57 6.27 -3.19
C LEU A 22 4.07 7.72 -3.06
N ASN A 23 3.99 8.25 -1.85
CA ASN A 23 3.75 9.66 -1.58
C ASN A 23 4.85 10.52 -2.22
N ARG A 24 4.54 11.78 -2.58
CA ARG A 24 5.49 12.75 -3.15
C ARG A 24 6.74 12.94 -2.28
N LYS A 25 6.60 12.79 -0.97
CA LYS A 25 7.72 12.90 -0.02
C LYS A 25 8.56 11.63 0.10
N GLY A 26 8.10 10.50 -0.46
CA GLY A 26 8.78 9.21 -0.34
C GLY A 26 8.72 8.58 1.04
N ASP A 27 7.86 9.08 1.93
CA ASP A 27 7.72 8.65 3.34
C ASP A 27 6.48 7.78 3.60
N GLY A 28 5.75 7.38 2.56
CA GLY A 28 4.50 6.65 2.69
C GLY A 28 4.05 6.01 1.39
N LEU A 29 3.28 4.94 1.49
CA LEU A 29 2.61 4.27 0.39
C LEU A 29 1.11 4.52 0.48
N ILE A 30 0.55 5.16 -0.54
CA ILE A 30 -0.85 5.52 -0.66
C ILE A 30 -1.57 4.49 -1.50
N CYS A 31 -2.65 3.91 -0.97
CA CYS A 31 -3.59 3.11 -1.73
C CYS A 31 -4.82 3.95 -2.11
N LYS A 32 -4.96 4.29 -3.39
CA LYS A 32 -6.13 5.04 -3.91
C LYS A 32 -7.42 4.22 -3.95
N ALA A 33 -7.36 2.89 -3.91
CA ALA A 33 -8.56 2.06 -3.88
C ALA A 33 -9.15 1.98 -2.47
N CYS A 34 -8.28 1.86 -1.47
CA CYS A 34 -8.67 1.71 -0.08
C CYS A 34 -8.71 3.06 0.69
N HIS A 35 -8.23 4.16 0.10
CA HIS A 35 -8.05 5.48 0.74
C HIS A 35 -7.24 5.36 2.03
N LEU A 36 -6.11 4.66 1.94
CA LEU A 36 -5.21 4.41 3.07
C LEU A 36 -3.78 4.85 2.72
N LEU A 37 -3.08 5.39 3.70
CA LEU A 37 -1.65 5.73 3.66
C LEU A 37 -0.92 4.85 4.66
N TYR A 38 -0.01 4.05 4.15
CA TYR A 38 0.91 3.22 4.90
C TYR A 38 2.21 4.01 5.12
N PRO A 39 2.51 4.47 6.34
CA PRO A 39 3.72 5.25 6.59
C PRO A 39 4.98 4.38 6.44
N ILE A 40 6.09 5.00 6.06
CA ILE A 40 7.42 4.39 6.04
C ILE A 40 8.16 4.89 7.29
N LYS A 41 8.46 3.99 8.21
CA LYS A 41 9.20 4.28 9.44
C LYS A 41 10.56 3.60 9.33
N GLU A 42 11.64 4.36 9.55
CA GLU A 42 13.02 3.82 9.50
C GLU A 42 13.36 3.13 8.15
N ASP A 43 12.91 3.71 7.04
CA ASP A 43 13.03 3.16 5.68
C ASP A 43 12.24 1.84 5.45
N ILE A 44 11.46 1.40 6.44
CA ILE A 44 10.62 0.20 6.36
C ILE A 44 9.15 0.60 6.16
N PRO A 45 8.49 0.17 5.06
CA PRO A 45 7.07 0.44 4.85
C PRO A 45 6.21 -0.36 5.83
N VAL A 46 5.46 0.35 6.67
CA VAL A 46 4.54 -0.27 7.62
C VAL A 46 3.25 -0.64 6.87
N MET A 47 3.25 -1.82 6.24
CA MET A 47 2.09 -2.39 5.53
C MET A 47 1.09 -3.10 6.46
N LEU A 48 0.95 -2.61 7.70
CA LEU A 48 -0.06 -3.09 8.63
C LEU A 48 -1.34 -2.29 8.43
N ILE A 49 -2.47 -2.99 8.24
CA ILE A 49 -3.77 -2.35 8.07
C ILE A 49 -4.18 -1.57 9.32
N ASP A 50 -3.72 -2.01 10.50
CA ASP A 50 -3.99 -1.37 11.80
C ASP A 50 -3.23 -0.03 11.95
N GLU A 51 -2.01 0.04 11.40
CA GLU A 51 -1.19 1.26 11.37
C GLU A 51 -1.47 2.14 10.14
N ALA A 52 -2.33 1.68 9.23
CA ALA A 52 -2.67 2.42 8.03
C ALA A 52 -3.52 3.65 8.39
N LEU A 53 -3.07 4.81 7.96
CA LEU A 53 -3.78 6.07 8.18
C LEU A 53 -4.82 6.29 7.07
N PRO A 54 -5.99 6.87 7.37
CA PRO A 54 -6.93 7.25 6.32
C PRO A 54 -6.30 8.32 5.42
N TYR A 55 -6.16 8.01 4.13
CA TYR A 55 -5.74 8.96 3.10
C TYR A 55 -6.97 9.51 2.41
N GLN A 56 -7.46 10.63 2.92
CA GLN A 56 -8.40 11.47 2.20
C GLN A 56 -7.54 12.43 1.39
N GLY A 57 -7.21 12.05 0.16
CA GLY A 57 -6.56 12.98 -0.76
C GLY A 57 -7.43 14.22 -0.86
N GLU A 58 -6.92 15.36 -0.38
CA GLU A 58 -7.41 16.66 -0.79
C GLU A 58 -7.10 16.77 -2.29
N GLU A 59 -8.16 16.92 -3.07
CA GLU A 59 -8.12 17.13 -4.52
C GLU A 59 -7.31 18.38 -4.88
#